data_AF-A0A7S1C119-F1
#
_entry.id   AF-A0A7S1C119-F1
#
_cell.length_a   1.000
_cell.length_b   1.000
_cell.length_c   1.000
_cell.angle_alpha   90.00
_cell.angle_beta   90.00
_cell.angle_gamma   90.00
#
_symmetry.space_group_name_H-M   'P 1'
#
loop_
_entity.id
_entity.type
_entity.pdbx_description
1 polymer ?
#
loop_
_entity_poly.entity_id
_entity_poly.type
_entity_poly.pdbx_seq_one_letter_code
_entity_poly.pdbx_strand_id
1 'polypeptide(L)'
;PAVEREARESLRVRHTPPPPILCTGFQGSVAAAAGHLFDFVGKEHKGCLEGAPLLDKNDESTKVPGVFLVGPTVSHGDLSFCFVYKFRQRFAVVANAICRGLGKDTRAAVEECRKNNMYMDDFSCCQDTCGDVC
;
A
#
# COMPACT_ATOMS: atom_id res chain seq x y z
N PRO A 1 -22.97 -29.47 -32.83
CA PRO A 1 -22.53 -28.07 -32.64
C PRO A 1 -22.83 -27.64 -31.18
N ALA A 2 -21.96 -27.89 -30.20
CA ALA A 2 -20.74 -27.10 -29.94
C ALA A 2 -21.03 -25.61 -30.19
N VAL A 3 -21.07 -24.71 -29.20
CA VAL A 3 -20.03 -24.45 -28.19
C VAL A 3 -20.66 -23.68 -27.00
N GLU A 4 -20.49 -24.25 -25.80
CA GLU A 4 -20.11 -23.65 -24.51
C GLU A 4 -20.45 -22.20 -24.11
N ARG A 5 -20.89 -22.09 -22.83
CA ARG A 5 -20.47 -21.13 -21.78
C ARG A 5 -20.83 -19.65 -22.03
N GLU A 6 -21.24 -18.84 -21.06
CA GLU A 6 -20.82 -18.69 -19.67
C GLU A 6 -21.82 -17.74 -19.00
N ALA A 7 -21.97 -17.81 -17.68
CA ALA A 7 -22.92 -17.02 -16.89
C ALA A 7 -22.78 -15.50 -17.13
N ARG A 8 -23.68 -14.92 -17.93
CA ARG A 8 -23.84 -13.46 -18.01
C ARG A 8 -24.64 -13.00 -16.80
N GLU A 9 -23.92 -12.53 -15.80
CA GLU A 9 -24.48 -11.74 -14.70
C GLU A 9 -25.35 -10.62 -15.31
N SER A 10 -26.65 -10.64 -15.03
CA SER A 10 -27.61 -9.74 -15.67
C SER A 10 -27.30 -8.29 -15.28
N LEU A 11 -26.88 -7.47 -16.24
CA LEU A 11 -26.66 -6.03 -16.03
C LEU A 11 -27.96 -5.39 -15.51
N ARG A 12 -27.98 -4.98 -14.24
CA ARG A 12 -29.11 -4.27 -13.64
C ARG A 12 -28.88 -2.77 -13.71
N VAL A 13 -29.66 -2.10 -14.54
CA VAL A 13 -29.67 -0.63 -14.64
C VAL A 13 -30.74 -0.09 -13.69
N ARG A 14 -30.37 0.88 -12.84
CA ARG A 14 -31.28 1.59 -11.94
C ARG A 14 -31.33 3.06 -12.35
N HIS A 15 -32.54 3.59 -12.52
CA HIS A 15 -32.76 5.01 -12.77
C HIS A 15 -33.22 5.68 -11.48
N THR A 16 -32.51 6.71 -11.06
CA THR A 16 -32.89 7.59 -9.95
C THR A 16 -32.95 9.02 -10.46
N PRO A 17 -33.89 9.86 -9.98
CA PRO A 17 -33.93 11.28 -10.35
C PRO A 17 -32.62 12.04 -10.02
N PRO A 18 -32.00 11.88 -8.83
CA PRO A 18 -30.67 12.44 -8.59
C PRO A 18 -29.57 11.55 -9.21
N PRO A 19 -28.43 12.14 -9.63
CA PRO A 19 -27.28 11.37 -10.07
C PRO A 19 -26.71 10.53 -8.92
N PRO A 20 -26.17 9.33 -9.19
CA PRO A 20 -25.55 8.50 -8.18
C PRO A 20 -24.27 9.13 -7.64
N ILE A 21 -24.00 8.91 -6.35
CA ILE A 21 -22.73 9.27 -5.72
C ILE A 21 -21.79 8.07 -5.83
N LEU A 22 -20.64 8.26 -6.47
CA LEU A 22 -19.63 7.23 -6.64
C LEU A 22 -18.60 7.33 -5.50
N CYS A 23 -18.66 6.40 -4.56
CA CYS A 23 -17.71 6.27 -3.44
C CYS A 23 -16.70 5.13 -3.69
N THR A 24 -16.13 5.05 -4.89
CA THR A 24 -15.27 3.92 -5.33
C THR A 24 -13.78 4.10 -4.98
N GLY A 25 -13.42 5.13 -4.22
CA GLY A 25 -12.04 5.41 -3.84
C GLY A 25 -11.20 6.06 -4.96
N PHE A 26 -9.89 5.81 -4.93
CA PHE A 26 -8.90 6.43 -5.82
C PHE A 26 -7.93 5.38 -6.38
N GLN A 27 -7.41 5.62 -7.58
CA GLN A 27 -6.40 4.75 -8.22
C GLN A 27 -5.01 4.82 -7.54
N GLY A 28 -4.68 5.93 -6.89
CA GLY A 28 -3.37 6.16 -6.27
C GLY A 28 -2.31 6.68 -7.24
N SER A 29 -1.40 7.53 -6.73
CA SER A 29 -0.36 8.20 -7.54
C SER A 29 0.64 7.24 -8.17
N VAL A 30 0.94 6.13 -7.49
CA VAL A 30 1.89 5.13 -8.00
C VAL A 30 1.37 4.48 -9.27
N ALA A 31 0.16 3.94 -9.23
CA ALA A 31 -0.46 3.33 -10.41
C ALA A 31 -0.70 4.34 -11.54
N ALA A 32 -1.06 5.60 -11.22
CA ALA A 32 -1.38 6.61 -12.21
C ALA A 32 -0.15 7.23 -12.92
N ALA A 33 0.95 7.47 -12.20
CA ALA A 33 2.08 8.27 -12.71
C ALA A 33 3.45 7.58 -12.61
N ALA A 34 3.63 6.67 -11.65
CA ALA A 34 4.92 6.05 -11.35
C ALA A 34 4.95 4.53 -11.58
N GLY A 35 3.95 3.96 -12.26
CA GLY A 35 3.81 2.50 -12.36
C GLY A 35 4.94 1.80 -13.09
N HIS A 36 5.72 2.52 -13.90
CA HIS A 36 6.92 1.98 -14.52
C HIS A 36 8.05 1.68 -13.50
N LEU A 37 8.02 2.29 -12.31
CA LEU A 37 9.05 2.16 -11.26
C LEU A 37 8.75 1.06 -10.23
N PHE A 38 7.56 0.45 -10.27
CA PHE A 38 7.13 -0.55 -9.29
C PHE A 38 6.59 -1.79 -9.98
N ASP A 39 6.77 -2.94 -9.35
CA ASP A 39 5.95 -4.12 -9.61
C ASP A 39 4.72 -4.08 -8.68
N PHE A 40 3.64 -4.75 -9.07
CA PHE A 40 2.36 -4.67 -8.38
C PHE A 40 1.86 -6.05 -7.97
N VAL A 41 1.14 -6.07 -6.86
CA VAL A 41 0.47 -7.26 -6.34
C VAL A 41 -0.56 -7.76 -7.37
N GLY A 42 -0.59 -9.07 -7.58
CA GLY A 42 -1.56 -9.72 -8.48
C GLY A 42 -3.00 -9.66 -7.95
N LYS A 43 -3.95 -10.16 -8.74
CA LYS A 43 -5.40 -10.15 -8.43
C LYS A 43 -5.83 -11.09 -7.30
N GLU A 44 -4.87 -11.69 -6.59
CA GLU A 44 -5.15 -12.66 -5.53
C GLU A 44 -5.51 -11.95 -4.21
N HIS A 45 -5.04 -10.71 -4.04
CA HIS A 45 -5.43 -9.84 -2.93
C HIS A 45 -6.73 -9.11 -3.25
N LYS A 46 -7.59 -8.96 -2.25
CA LYS A 46 -8.90 -8.31 -2.37
C LYS A 46 -8.88 -6.92 -1.73
N GLY A 47 -9.85 -6.09 -2.13
CA GLY A 47 -10.09 -4.79 -1.52
C GLY A 47 -8.99 -3.79 -1.79
N CYS A 48 -8.62 -3.03 -0.76
CA CYS A 48 -7.67 -1.92 -0.85
C CYS A 48 -6.21 -2.34 -1.19
N LEU A 49 -5.91 -3.64 -1.20
CA LEU A 49 -4.59 -4.20 -1.48
C LEU A 49 -4.46 -4.72 -2.92
N GLU A 50 -5.57 -4.83 -3.66
CA GLU A 50 -5.53 -5.24 -5.07
C GLU A 50 -4.76 -4.20 -5.90
N GLY A 51 -3.71 -4.64 -6.60
CA GLY A 51 -2.87 -3.74 -7.40
C GLY A 51 -2.04 -2.75 -6.57
N ALA A 52 -1.76 -3.06 -5.30
CA ALA A 52 -0.83 -2.28 -4.50
C ALA A 52 0.64 -2.48 -4.97
N PRO A 53 1.53 -1.48 -4.80
CA PRO A 53 2.94 -1.62 -5.14
C PRO A 53 3.64 -2.67 -4.27
N LEU A 54 4.46 -3.52 -4.89
CA LEU A 54 5.32 -4.47 -4.19
C LEU A 54 6.57 -3.78 -3.65
N LEU A 55 6.70 -3.78 -2.33
CA LEU A 55 7.77 -3.12 -1.60
C LEU A 55 8.59 -4.11 -0.79
N ASP A 56 9.85 -3.79 -0.57
CA ASP A 56 10.69 -4.47 0.41
C ASP A 56 10.37 -4.01 1.84
N LYS A 57 11.01 -4.61 2.84
CA LYS A 57 10.82 -4.26 4.26
C LYS A 57 11.12 -2.80 4.64
N ASN A 58 11.80 -2.04 3.79
CA ASN A 58 12.16 -0.63 3.99
C ASN A 58 11.29 0.32 3.13
N ASP A 59 10.22 -0.18 2.52
CA ASP A 59 9.37 0.53 1.56
C ASP A 59 10.09 0.90 0.24
N GLU A 60 11.13 0.15 -0.13
CA GLU A 60 11.83 0.28 -1.41
C GLU A 60 11.10 -0.50 -2.51
N SER A 61 11.14 0.02 -3.73
CA SER A 61 10.65 -0.69 -4.90
C SER A 61 11.42 -1.99 -5.10
N THR A 62 10.69 -3.09 -5.30
CA THR A 62 11.25 -4.40 -5.68
C THR A 62 11.78 -4.42 -7.11
N LYS A 63 11.42 -3.44 -7.93
CA LYS A 63 11.79 -3.34 -9.35
C LYS A 63 13.00 -2.43 -9.59
N VAL A 64 13.05 -1.28 -8.92
CA VAL A 64 14.05 -0.24 -9.15
C VAL A 64 14.73 0.14 -7.82
N PRO A 65 16.01 -0.25 -7.62
CA PRO A 65 16.76 0.13 -6.42
C PRO A 65 16.90 1.64 -6.25
N GLY A 66 16.85 2.12 -5.01
CA GLY A 66 16.93 3.53 -4.64
C GLY A 66 15.61 4.31 -4.78
N VAL A 67 14.52 3.67 -5.21
CA VAL A 67 13.19 4.26 -5.26
C VAL A 67 12.39 3.81 -4.05
N PHE A 68 11.94 4.75 -3.22
CA PHE A 68 11.17 4.48 -2.01
C PHE A 68 9.76 5.03 -2.11
N LEU A 69 8.80 4.35 -1.49
CA LEU A 69 7.41 4.79 -1.39
C LEU A 69 7.07 5.20 0.04
N VAL A 70 6.39 6.33 0.19
CA VAL A 70 5.82 6.78 1.46
C VAL A 70 4.38 7.21 1.27
N GLY A 71 3.56 7.06 2.32
CA GLY A 71 2.19 7.53 2.34
C GLY A 71 1.14 6.39 2.38
N PRO A 72 -0.13 6.71 2.09
CA PRO A 72 -1.26 5.80 2.32
C PRO A 72 -1.32 4.59 1.39
N THR A 73 -0.51 4.58 0.32
CA THR A 73 -0.41 3.48 -0.65
C THR A 73 0.63 2.43 -0.25
N VAL A 74 1.34 2.61 0.87
CA VAL A 74 2.26 1.60 1.41
C VAL A 74 1.44 0.43 1.95
N SER A 75 1.86 -0.78 1.58
CA SER A 75 1.25 -2.04 2.02
C SER A 75 2.32 -3.11 2.24
N HIS A 76 2.10 -3.97 3.24
CA HIS A 76 2.97 -5.10 3.56
C HIS A 76 2.13 -6.35 3.83
N GLY A 77 2.11 -7.30 2.89
CA GLY A 77 1.20 -8.44 2.97
C GLY A 77 -0.25 -7.96 3.09
N ASP A 78 -0.93 -8.36 4.16
CA ASP A 78 -2.32 -7.96 4.45
C ASP A 78 -2.43 -6.63 5.22
N LEU A 79 -1.30 -5.97 5.53
CA LEU A 79 -1.29 -4.69 6.24
C LEU A 79 -1.38 -3.51 5.27
N SER A 80 -2.48 -2.75 5.37
CA SER A 80 -2.64 -1.46 4.71
C SER A 80 -2.30 -0.29 5.65
N PHE A 81 -1.52 0.67 5.15
CA PHE A 81 -1.13 1.88 5.90
C PHE A 81 -1.99 3.09 5.52
N CYS A 82 -3.27 2.92 5.18
CA CYS A 82 -4.15 3.98 4.68
C CYS A 82 -4.44 5.13 5.67
N PHE A 83 -4.10 4.98 6.96
CA PHE A 83 -4.28 6.02 7.98
C PHE A 83 -2.99 6.78 8.27
N VAL A 84 -3.09 8.09 8.48
CA VAL A 84 -1.95 8.98 8.77
C VAL A 84 -1.09 8.49 9.93
N TYR A 85 -1.72 8.04 11.02
CA TYR A 85 -0.97 7.56 12.18
C TYR A 85 -0.26 6.22 11.92
N LYS A 86 -0.65 5.46 10.89
CA LYS A 86 0.02 4.23 10.45
C LYS A 86 1.18 4.56 9.52
N PHE A 87 0.93 5.15 8.34
CA PHE A 87 2.00 5.38 7.36
C PHE A 87 3.10 6.33 7.87
N ARG A 88 2.79 7.26 8.78
CA ARG A 88 3.83 8.16 9.32
C ARG A 88 4.91 7.42 10.10
N GLN A 89 4.62 6.22 10.61
CA GLN A 89 5.60 5.40 11.35
C GLN A 89 6.66 4.79 10.44
N ARG A 90 6.44 4.86 9.12
CA ARG A 90 7.34 4.34 8.08
C ARG A 90 8.32 5.38 7.55
N PHE A 91 8.06 6.67 7.75
CA PHE A 91 8.95 7.74 7.26
C PHE A 91 10.39 7.60 7.77
N ALA A 92 10.56 7.28 9.05
CA ALA A 92 11.87 7.11 9.64
C ALA A 92 12.56 5.82 9.19
N VAL A 93 11.81 4.79 8.78
CA VAL A 93 12.35 3.54 8.21
C VAL A 93 12.98 3.83 6.86
N VAL A 94 12.27 4.53 5.97
CA VAL A 94 12.80 4.96 4.66
C VAL A 94 14.02 5.88 4.83
N ALA A 95 13.93 6.89 5.71
CA ALA A 95 15.04 7.79 5.97
C ALA A 95 16.28 7.04 6.49
N ASN A 96 16.09 6.05 7.36
CA ASN A 96 17.17 5.21 7.86
C ASN A 96 17.81 4.38 6.74
N ALA A 97 17.01 3.78 5.85
CA ALA A 97 17.52 3.01 4.71
C ALA A 97 18.41 3.88 3.78
N ILE A 98 17.93 5.07 3.41
CA ILE A 98 18.67 6.03 2.58
C ILE A 98 19.98 6.44 3.26
N CYS A 99 19.92 6.89 4.52
CA CYS A 99 21.11 7.35 5.26
C CYS A 99 22.15 6.25 5.44
N ARG A 100 21.73 5.01 5.72
CA ARG A 100 22.65 3.86 5.82
C ARG A 100 23.29 3.55 4.47
N GLY A 101 22.53 3.64 3.36
CA GLY A 101 23.08 3.52 2.01
C GLY A 101 24.14 4.59 1.69
N LEU A 102 24.02 5.77 2.29
CA LEU A 102 24.99 6.87 2.21
C LEU A 102 26.12 6.80 3.26
N GLY A 103 26.19 5.73 4.07
CA GLY A 103 27.20 5.57 5.11
C GLY A 103 27.06 6.54 6.29
N LYS A 104 25.86 7.05 6.57
CA LYS A 104 25.57 7.93 7.71
C LYS A 104 25.05 7.13 8.91
N ASP A 105 25.49 7.51 10.10
CA ASP A 105 24.95 6.96 11.36
C ASP A 105 23.59 7.60 11.67
N THR A 106 22.61 6.76 11.99
CA THR A 106 21.21 7.13 12.22
C THR A 106 20.69 6.66 13.58
N ARG A 107 21.52 5.98 14.40
CA ARG A 107 21.06 5.33 15.64
C ARG A 107 20.29 6.26 16.57
N ALA A 108 20.84 7.46 16.82
CA ALA A 108 20.19 8.45 17.69
C ALA A 108 18.82 8.90 17.16
N ALA A 109 18.71 9.17 15.84
CA ALA A 109 17.46 9.56 15.21
C ALA A 109 16.43 8.42 15.23
N VAL A 110 16.86 7.18 14.99
CA VAL A 110 16.00 5.98 15.07
C VAL A 110 15.44 5.81 16.48
N GLU A 111 16.28 5.95 17.51
CA GLU A 111 15.85 5.87 18.91
C GLU A 111 14.83 6.95 19.28
N GLU A 112 15.02 8.18 18.78
CA GLU A 112 14.06 9.26 18.97
C GLU A 112 12.72 8.97 18.27
N CYS A 113 12.75 8.50 17.03
CA CYS A 113 11.52 8.11 16.33
C CYS A 113 10.80 6.95 17.02
N ARG A 114 11.53 5.97 17.59
CA ARG A 114 10.92 4.89 18.40
C ARG A 114 10.22 5.43 19.64
N LYS A 115 10.85 6.34 20.39
CA LYS A 115 10.24 6.97 21.58
C LYS A 115 8.93 7.70 21.26
N ASN A 116 8.82 8.22 20.03
CA ASN A 116 7.65 8.95 19.55
C ASN A 116 6.60 8.06 18.83
N ASN A 117 6.74 6.73 18.83
CA ASN A 117 5.90 5.81 18.06
C ASN A 117 5.85 6.17 16.55
N MET A 118 7.01 6.53 16.00
CA MET A 118 7.20 6.94 14.59
C MET A 118 8.24 6.09 13.87
N TYR A 119 8.55 4.90 14.38
CA TYR A 119 9.47 3.95 13.76
C TYR A 119 8.92 2.53 13.90
N MET A 120 8.24 2.05 12.86
CA MET A 120 7.63 0.73 12.81
C MET A 120 8.35 -0.14 11.79
N ASP A 121 9.19 -1.05 12.25
CA ASP A 121 9.99 -1.98 11.43
C ASP A 121 9.72 -3.46 11.69
N ASP A 122 8.86 -3.76 12.67
CA ASP A 122 8.36 -5.10 12.97
C ASP A 122 6.85 -5.13 12.73
N PHE A 123 6.40 -6.06 11.90
CA PHE A 123 4.99 -6.25 11.53
C PHE A 123 4.32 -7.36 12.35
N SER A 124 5.07 -8.11 13.16
CA SER A 124 4.54 -9.22 13.96
C SER A 124 3.49 -8.76 14.99
N CYS A 125 3.56 -7.51 15.44
CA CYS A 125 2.67 -6.95 16.45
C CYS A 125 1.32 -6.43 15.91
N CYS A 126 1.10 -6.47 14.59
CA CYS A 126 -0.05 -5.80 13.95
C CYS A 126 -1.12 -6.74 13.38
N GLN A 127 -1.06 -8.04 13.72
CA GLN A 127 -2.05 -9.03 13.26
C GLN A 127 -3.49 -8.69 13.71
N ASP A 128 -3.67 -7.91 14.78
CA ASP A 128 -5.00 -7.60 15.33
C ASP A 128 -5.59 -6.22 14.94
N THR A 129 -4.90 -5.41 14.11
CA THR A 129 -5.30 -3.99 13.87
C THR A 129 -5.71 -3.65 12.43
N CYS A 130 -5.72 -4.64 11.55
CA CYS A 130 -6.39 -4.57 10.25
C CYS A 130 -7.48 -5.63 10.26
N GLY A 131 -8.67 -5.23 10.73
CA GLY A 131 -9.84 -6.10 10.63
C GLY A 131 -10.17 -6.40 9.17
N ASP A 132 -10.91 -7.48 8.95
CA ASP A 132 -11.44 -8.02 7.68
C ASP A 132 -12.36 -7.06 6.89
N VAL A 133 -12.12 -5.75 6.99
CA VAL A 133 -12.86 -4.65 6.37
C VAL A 133 -11.92 -3.89 5.40
N CYS A 134 -11.26 -4.65 4.54
CA CYS A 134 -11.02 -4.35 3.13
C CYS A 134 -11.41 -5.62 2.35
#